data_AF-A0AAV2K4X3-F1
#
_entry.id   AF-A0AAV2K4X3-F1
#
_cell.length_a   1.000
_cell.length_b   1.000
_cell.length_c   1.000
_cell.angle_alpha   90.00
_cell.angle_beta   90.00
_cell.angle_gamma   90.00
#
_symmetry.space_group_name_H-M   'P 1'
#
loop_
_entity.id
_entity.type
_entity.pdbx_description
1 polymer ?
#
loop_
_entity_poly.entity_id
_entity_poly.type
_entity_poly.pdbx_seq_one_letter_code
_entity_poly.pdbx_strand_id
1 'polypeptide(L)'
;MTNASNSWRWSVTGATSPGGFQNWNTLDPDKWLGKEACVVIRSSHWVDFLCTDNASCLCFEVQKGVKQFILVSDYSRTWLGCQSMCRQNYQNLAQIESAEENQAAMTASAGVAYAWIGLYRNIWLWSDLSNSSFRNWKLGSPDNMDNNEHCVLMNEDGLMEDDTCSEPQSFVCHEVKQRRSVLQTQMRIQTDVDLSDAAVSEQLLKLLQERLQEKIPGTDFKLRWSKAPEKKDST
;
A
#
# COMPACT_ATOMS: atom_id res chain seq x y z
N MET A 1 -0.29 20.81 5.69
CA MET A 1 -1.16 19.63 5.60
C MET A 1 -1.91 19.73 4.29
N THR A 2 -1.45 19.03 3.25
CA THR A 2 -2.13 19.09 1.95
C THR A 2 -3.46 18.38 2.05
N ASN A 3 -4.53 19.10 1.73
CA ASN A 3 -5.89 18.61 1.53
C ASN A 3 -5.89 17.51 0.46
N ALA A 4 -5.57 16.28 0.84
CA ALA A 4 -5.57 15.14 -0.05
C ALA A 4 -6.93 14.48 0.04
N SER A 5 -7.86 14.99 -0.76
CA SER A 5 -9.11 14.31 -1.13
C SER A 5 -8.90 12.86 -1.66
N ASN A 6 -7.64 12.41 -1.82
CA ASN A 6 -7.25 11.12 -2.42
C ASN A 6 -6.54 10.16 -1.45
N SER A 7 -6.92 10.10 -0.16
CA SER A 7 -6.38 9.06 0.75
C SER A 7 -6.97 7.66 0.48
N TRP A 8 -8.01 7.57 -0.35
CA TRP A 8 -8.70 6.34 -0.71
C TRP A 8 -7.86 5.43 -1.60
N ARG A 9 -7.80 4.15 -1.24
CA ARG A 9 -6.95 3.14 -1.89
C ARG A 9 -7.77 1.90 -2.20
N TRP A 10 -7.48 1.29 -3.34
CA TRP A 10 -8.02 -0.03 -3.66
C TRP A 10 -7.29 -1.11 -2.88
N SER A 11 -8.02 -2.05 -2.29
CA SER A 11 -7.47 -3.12 -1.49
C SER A 11 -6.63 -4.16 -2.25
N VAL A 12 -6.70 -4.12 -3.58
CA VAL A 12 -5.89 -4.94 -4.48
C VAL A 12 -4.51 -4.34 -4.66
N THR A 13 -4.44 -3.03 -4.92
CA THR A 13 -3.21 -2.34 -5.34
C THR A 13 -2.55 -1.55 -4.21
N GLY A 14 -3.29 -1.23 -3.15
CA GLY A 14 -2.87 -0.27 -2.13
C GLY A 14 -2.73 1.17 -2.66
N ALA A 15 -3.19 1.43 -3.87
CA ALA A 15 -3.03 2.70 -4.58
C ALA A 15 -4.38 3.37 -4.84
N THR A 16 -4.34 4.68 -5.08
CA THR A 16 -5.46 5.46 -5.61
C THR A 16 -5.81 4.99 -7.02
N SER A 17 -7.04 5.25 -7.48
CA SER A 17 -7.42 5.01 -8.87
C SER A 17 -6.47 5.76 -9.82
N PRO A 18 -5.78 5.09 -10.77
CA PRO A 18 -4.83 5.75 -11.68
C PRO A 18 -5.47 6.86 -12.53
N GLY A 19 -6.76 6.72 -12.85
CA GLY A 19 -7.55 7.69 -13.60
C GLY A 19 -8.39 8.63 -12.72
N GLY A 20 -8.30 8.53 -11.39
CA GLY A 20 -9.09 9.35 -10.47
C GLY A 20 -10.61 9.10 -10.53
N PHE A 21 -11.06 8.00 -11.16
CA PHE A 21 -12.48 7.67 -11.24
C PHE A 21 -13.10 7.52 -9.85
N GLN A 22 -14.26 8.13 -9.66
CA GLN A 22 -15.03 8.08 -8.42
C GLN A 22 -16.53 8.20 -8.72
N ASN A 23 -17.35 7.60 -7.85
CA ASN A 23 -18.81 7.64 -7.96
C ASN A 23 -19.46 7.91 -6.59
N TRP A 24 -18.89 8.82 -5.81
CA TRP A 24 -19.43 9.24 -4.51
C TRP A 24 -20.85 9.79 -4.65
N ASN A 25 -21.67 9.51 -3.65
CA ASN A 25 -22.93 10.20 -3.45
C ASN A 25 -22.68 11.68 -3.11
N THR A 26 -23.66 12.56 -3.33
CA THR A 26 -23.48 14.02 -3.24
C THR A 26 -23.01 14.50 -1.86
N LEU A 27 -23.34 13.76 -0.80
CA LEU A 27 -22.96 14.10 0.57
C LEU A 27 -21.73 13.32 1.06
N ASP A 28 -21.16 12.46 0.21
CA ASP A 28 -20.08 11.55 0.55
C ASP A 28 -18.76 11.93 -0.15
N PRO A 29 -17.60 11.53 0.41
CA PRO A 29 -17.46 10.92 1.73
C PRO A 29 -17.61 11.97 2.83
N ASP A 30 -18.52 11.76 3.79
CA ASP A 30 -18.72 12.68 4.92
C ASP A 30 -17.78 12.39 6.09
N LYS A 31 -17.17 11.19 6.09
CA LYS A 31 -16.19 10.75 7.07
C LYS A 31 -16.73 10.84 8.49
N TRP A 32 -17.95 10.40 8.77
CA TRP A 32 -18.60 10.56 10.07
C TRP A 32 -17.68 10.23 11.25
N LEU A 33 -17.40 11.23 12.09
CA LEU A 33 -16.48 11.19 13.24
C LEU A 33 -15.08 10.63 12.92
N GLY A 34 -14.63 10.70 11.67
CA GLY A 34 -13.38 10.11 11.22
C GLY A 34 -13.36 8.57 11.18
N LYS A 35 -14.49 7.90 11.42
CA LYS A 35 -14.55 6.43 11.59
C LYS A 35 -14.94 5.67 10.32
N GLU A 36 -15.64 6.33 9.40
CA GLU A 36 -16.09 5.72 8.15
C GLU A 36 -14.93 5.61 7.16
N ALA A 37 -14.37 4.42 7.05
CA ALA A 37 -13.10 4.20 6.37
C ALA A 37 -13.16 3.15 5.25
N CYS A 38 -14.34 2.59 5.02
CA CYS A 38 -14.59 1.56 4.02
C CYS A 38 -15.79 1.99 3.17
N VAL A 39 -15.89 1.48 1.94
CA VAL A 39 -16.90 1.99 1.00
C VAL A 39 -17.89 0.92 0.61
N VAL A 40 -19.17 1.28 0.63
CA VAL A 40 -20.26 0.47 0.08
C VAL A 40 -20.83 1.12 -1.17
N ILE A 41 -21.39 0.31 -2.07
CA ILE A 41 -22.38 0.78 -3.03
C ILE A 41 -23.75 0.78 -2.36
N ARG A 42 -24.43 1.93 -2.40
CA ARG A 42 -25.81 2.13 -1.95
C ARG A 42 -26.56 2.95 -3.00
N SER A 43 -27.69 2.46 -3.49
CA SER A 43 -28.56 3.19 -4.45
C SER A 43 -27.77 3.83 -5.61
N SER A 44 -26.88 3.04 -6.22
CA SER A 44 -26.05 3.43 -7.38
C SER A 44 -24.92 4.43 -7.11
N HIS A 45 -24.60 4.74 -5.85
CA HIS A 45 -23.50 5.62 -5.49
C HIS A 45 -22.60 4.99 -4.41
N TRP A 46 -21.38 5.51 -4.30
CA TRP A 46 -20.44 5.15 -3.25
C TRP A 46 -20.70 5.98 -2.01
N VAL A 47 -20.70 5.32 -0.86
CA VAL A 47 -20.93 5.91 0.47
C VAL A 47 -19.81 5.38 1.37
N ASP A 48 -19.13 6.24 2.12
CA ASP A 48 -18.23 5.74 3.16
C ASP A 48 -19.02 5.23 4.36
N PHE A 49 -18.48 4.20 5.00
CA PHE A 49 -19.20 3.41 5.97
C PHE A 49 -18.23 2.83 7.00
N LEU A 50 -18.76 2.50 8.18
CA LEU A 50 -17.99 1.90 9.25
C LEU A 50 -17.50 0.51 8.82
N CYS A 51 -16.19 0.32 8.75
CA CYS A 51 -15.58 -0.94 8.30
C CYS A 51 -16.03 -2.18 9.13
N THR A 52 -16.50 -1.95 10.35
CA THR A 52 -16.98 -2.95 11.31
C THR A 52 -18.46 -3.31 11.12
N ASP A 53 -19.20 -2.57 10.31
CA ASP A 53 -20.60 -2.86 10.06
C ASP A 53 -20.78 -4.02 9.08
N ASN A 54 -21.93 -4.67 9.16
CA ASN A 54 -22.21 -5.85 8.34
C ASN A 54 -22.96 -5.47 7.05
N ALA A 55 -22.40 -5.84 5.91
CA ALA A 55 -23.05 -5.70 4.60
C ALA A 55 -22.74 -6.90 3.68
N SER A 56 -23.39 -6.97 2.52
CA SER A 56 -23.06 -7.98 1.49
C SER A 56 -21.70 -7.68 0.86
N CYS A 57 -21.04 -8.68 0.28
CA CYS A 57 -19.72 -8.52 -0.31
C CYS A 57 -19.83 -8.46 -1.84
N LEU A 58 -19.25 -7.44 -2.48
CA LEU A 58 -19.09 -7.45 -3.93
C LEU A 58 -17.65 -7.83 -4.27
N CYS A 59 -17.45 -9.05 -4.75
CA CYS A 59 -16.15 -9.53 -5.21
C CYS A 59 -15.95 -9.23 -6.70
N PHE A 60 -14.71 -9.34 -7.17
CA PHE A 60 -14.44 -9.46 -8.60
C PHE A 60 -13.44 -10.57 -8.89
N GLU A 61 -13.44 -10.99 -10.15
CA GLU A 61 -12.43 -11.83 -10.77
C GLU A 61 -12.23 -11.38 -12.22
N VAL A 62 -11.06 -11.67 -12.79
CA VAL A 62 -10.77 -11.35 -14.20
C VAL A 62 -10.95 -12.60 -15.04
N GLN A 63 -11.91 -12.54 -15.97
CA GLN A 63 -12.12 -13.58 -16.97
C GLN A 63 -11.81 -13.03 -18.37
N LYS A 64 -10.85 -13.64 -19.07
CA LYS A 64 -10.44 -13.23 -20.44
C LYS A 64 -10.12 -11.73 -20.55
N GLY A 65 -9.52 -11.15 -19.52
CA GLY A 65 -9.15 -9.73 -19.47
C GLY A 65 -10.27 -8.77 -19.10
N VAL A 66 -11.46 -9.28 -18.74
CA VAL A 66 -12.61 -8.46 -18.31
C VAL A 66 -12.95 -8.77 -16.85
N LYS A 67 -13.12 -7.73 -16.02
CA LYS A 67 -13.58 -7.90 -14.64
C LYS A 67 -15.05 -8.36 -14.63
N GLN A 68 -15.32 -9.45 -13.93
CA GLN A 68 -16.65 -9.92 -13.59
C GLN A 68 -16.90 -9.59 -12.12
N PHE A 69 -18.06 -9.02 -11.80
CA PHE A 69 -18.46 -8.68 -10.43
C PHE A 69 -19.44 -9.72 -9.89
N ILE A 70 -19.17 -10.23 -8.70
CA ILE A 70 -19.92 -11.31 -8.07
C ILE A 70 -20.41 -10.84 -6.71
N LEU A 71 -21.73 -10.80 -6.53
CA LEU A 71 -22.36 -10.50 -5.25
C LEU A 71 -22.40 -11.77 -4.39
N VAL A 72 -21.88 -11.66 -3.17
CA VAL A 72 -21.98 -12.68 -2.12
C VAL A 72 -22.82 -12.09 -0.99
N SER A 73 -24.04 -12.60 -0.84
CA SER A 73 -25.06 -12.07 0.06
C SER A 73 -25.72 -13.15 0.94
N ASP A 74 -25.09 -14.32 1.05
CA ASP A 74 -25.51 -15.42 1.94
C ASP A 74 -25.45 -15.03 3.42
N TYR A 75 -24.40 -14.29 3.81
CA TYR A 75 -24.24 -13.71 5.14
C TYR A 75 -23.61 -12.32 5.05
N SER A 76 -24.17 -11.36 5.79
CA SER A 76 -23.55 -10.04 5.95
C SER A 76 -22.27 -10.12 6.77
N ARG A 77 -21.22 -9.42 6.34
CA ARG A 77 -19.89 -9.44 6.96
C ARG A 77 -19.33 -8.03 7.07
N THR A 78 -18.36 -7.86 7.97
CA THR A 78 -17.52 -6.66 8.02
C THR A 78 -16.70 -6.52 6.74
N TRP A 79 -16.18 -5.33 6.46
CA TRP A 79 -15.36 -5.10 5.26
C TRP A 79 -14.15 -6.05 5.19
N LEU A 80 -13.46 -6.25 6.33
CA LEU A 80 -12.33 -7.19 6.42
C LEU A 80 -12.77 -8.65 6.24
N GLY A 81 -13.95 -9.01 6.75
CA GLY A 81 -14.55 -10.32 6.54
C GLY A 81 -14.86 -10.58 5.07
N CYS A 82 -15.46 -9.59 4.39
CA CYS A 82 -15.72 -9.64 2.95
C CYS A 82 -14.43 -9.72 2.13
N GLN A 83 -13.41 -8.92 2.47
CA GLN A 83 -12.11 -8.97 1.80
C GLN A 83 -11.48 -10.36 1.89
N SER A 84 -11.46 -10.92 3.09
CA SER A 84 -10.88 -12.24 3.34
C SER A 84 -11.61 -13.31 2.54
N MET A 85 -12.94 -13.27 2.53
CA MET A 85 -13.77 -14.20 1.77
C MET A 85 -13.57 -14.05 0.25
N CYS A 86 -13.56 -12.82 -0.27
CA CYS A 86 -13.36 -12.60 -1.71
C CYS A 86 -11.97 -13.07 -2.17
N ARG A 87 -10.93 -12.90 -1.34
CA ARG A 87 -9.58 -13.41 -1.65
C ARG A 87 -9.46 -14.94 -1.58
N GLN A 88 -10.34 -15.60 -0.83
CA GLN A 88 -10.36 -17.07 -0.73
C GLN A 88 -11.07 -17.72 -1.92
N ASN A 89 -12.14 -17.10 -2.42
CA ASN A 89 -13.03 -17.71 -3.42
C ASN A 89 -12.94 -17.06 -4.81
N TYR A 90 -12.42 -15.84 -4.89
CA TYR A 90 -12.30 -15.02 -6.10
C TYR A 90 -10.94 -14.30 -6.08
N GLN A 91 -10.81 -13.19 -6.82
CA GLN A 91 -9.56 -12.42 -6.81
C GLN A 91 -9.48 -11.47 -5.61
N ASN A 92 -10.48 -10.60 -5.41
CA ASN A 92 -10.57 -9.70 -4.25
C ASN A 92 -11.96 -9.01 -4.20
N LEU A 93 -12.18 -8.12 -3.23
CA LEU A 93 -13.28 -7.15 -3.26
C LEU A 93 -13.21 -6.27 -4.51
N ALA A 94 -14.37 -5.89 -5.03
CA ALA A 94 -14.55 -5.13 -6.28
C ALA A 94 -13.61 -3.91 -6.37
N GLN A 95 -12.82 -3.86 -7.45
CA GLN A 95 -12.01 -2.72 -7.84
C GLN A 95 -12.62 -2.06 -9.08
N ILE A 96 -13.05 -0.82 -8.94
CA ILE A 96 -13.84 -0.11 -9.96
C ILE A 96 -13.07 1.13 -10.43
N GLU A 97 -12.60 1.12 -11.67
CA GLU A 97 -11.69 2.12 -12.22
C GLU A 97 -12.25 2.87 -13.43
N SER A 98 -13.47 2.51 -13.87
CA SER A 98 -14.16 3.18 -14.97
C SER A 98 -15.68 3.24 -14.75
N ALA A 99 -16.36 4.06 -15.55
CA ALA A 99 -17.82 4.17 -15.54
C ALA A 99 -18.50 2.86 -15.95
N GLU A 100 -17.92 2.13 -16.91
CA GLU A 100 -18.42 0.84 -17.38
C GLU A 100 -18.32 -0.22 -16.27
N GLU A 101 -17.19 -0.26 -15.57
CA GLU A 101 -17.02 -1.13 -14.40
C GLU A 101 -17.99 -0.77 -13.28
N ASN A 102 -18.20 0.52 -13.03
CA ASN A 102 -19.15 0.99 -12.02
C ASN A 102 -20.58 0.55 -12.37
N GLN A 103 -20.98 0.66 -13.63
CA GLN A 103 -22.29 0.18 -14.07
C GLN A 103 -22.44 -1.33 -13.90
N ALA A 104 -21.41 -2.11 -14.23
CA ALA A 104 -21.43 -3.56 -14.03
C ALA A 104 -21.51 -3.94 -12.54
N ALA A 105 -20.76 -3.25 -11.69
CA ALA A 105 -20.81 -3.42 -10.24
C ALA A 105 -22.19 -3.11 -9.66
N MET A 106 -22.80 -1.98 -10.07
CA MET A 106 -24.16 -1.60 -9.65
C MET A 106 -25.21 -2.62 -10.07
N THR A 107 -25.11 -3.14 -11.30
CA THR A 107 -26.02 -4.20 -11.78
C THR A 107 -25.85 -5.48 -10.96
N ALA A 108 -24.61 -5.88 -10.66
CA ALA A 108 -24.34 -7.06 -9.85
C ALA A 108 -24.86 -6.93 -8.40
N SER A 109 -24.90 -5.71 -7.85
CA SER A 109 -25.37 -5.44 -6.49
C SER A 109 -26.84 -5.00 -6.38
N ALA A 110 -27.61 -4.99 -7.46
CA ALA A 110 -28.95 -4.37 -7.52
C ALA A 110 -30.02 -4.98 -6.57
N GLY A 111 -29.73 -6.11 -5.92
CA GLY A 111 -30.63 -6.80 -4.99
C GLY A 111 -30.38 -6.56 -3.50
N VAL A 112 -29.38 -5.76 -3.13
CA VAL A 112 -29.01 -5.53 -1.72
C VAL A 112 -28.95 -4.04 -1.40
N ALA A 113 -29.22 -3.68 -0.15
CA ALA A 113 -29.18 -2.29 0.30
C ALA A 113 -27.74 -1.73 0.31
N TYR A 114 -26.77 -2.56 0.71
CA TYR A 114 -25.37 -2.19 0.84
C TYR A 114 -24.47 -3.35 0.39
N ALA A 115 -23.51 -3.05 -0.49
CA ALA A 115 -22.51 -4.00 -0.92
C ALA A 115 -21.10 -3.41 -0.76
N TRP A 116 -20.25 -4.07 0.03
CA TRP A 116 -18.86 -3.69 0.22
C TRP A 116 -18.07 -3.77 -1.08
N ILE A 117 -17.31 -2.71 -1.38
CA ILE A 117 -16.30 -2.69 -2.45
C ILE A 117 -14.90 -2.61 -1.86
N GLY A 118 -13.88 -2.79 -2.71
CA GLY A 118 -12.49 -2.84 -2.29
C GLY A 118 -11.87 -1.49 -1.93
N LEU A 119 -12.62 -0.40 -1.96
CA LEU A 119 -12.12 0.95 -1.66
C LEU A 119 -12.13 1.17 -0.14
N TYR A 120 -10.99 1.62 0.39
CA TYR A 120 -10.82 1.92 1.82
C TYR A 120 -9.85 3.09 2.02
N ARG A 121 -9.87 3.71 3.20
CA ARG A 121 -8.87 4.68 3.64
C ARG A 121 -8.18 4.18 4.89
N ASN A 122 -6.88 4.45 5.01
CA ASN A 122 -6.21 4.32 6.29
C ASN A 122 -6.41 5.63 7.05
N ILE A 123 -7.16 5.59 8.15
CA ILE A 123 -7.49 6.75 8.97
C ILE A 123 -6.32 7.25 9.81
N TRP A 124 -5.33 6.38 10.10
CA TRP A 124 -4.16 6.71 10.92
C TRP A 124 -2.86 6.30 10.23
N LEU A 125 -2.07 7.27 9.83
CA LEU A 125 -0.76 7.07 9.19
C LEU A 125 0.36 7.43 10.15
N TRP A 126 1.41 6.62 10.18
CA TRP A 126 2.64 6.97 10.88
C TRP A 126 3.36 8.09 10.13
N SER A 127 4.01 9.00 10.87
CA SER A 127 4.71 10.16 10.31
C SER A 127 5.89 9.78 9.40
N ASP A 128 6.48 8.61 9.62
CA ASP A 128 7.52 8.01 8.78
C ASP A 128 6.96 7.22 7.57
N LEU A 129 5.64 7.23 7.38
CA LEU A 129 4.89 6.49 6.37
C LEU A 129 5.05 4.96 6.46
N SER A 130 5.52 4.44 7.59
CA SER A 130 5.63 3.00 7.81
C SER A 130 4.25 2.33 7.82
N ASN A 131 4.21 1.08 7.37
CA ASN A 131 2.97 0.30 7.26
C ASN A 131 2.64 -0.49 8.54
N SER A 132 2.94 0.07 9.72
CA SER A 132 2.64 -0.59 10.99
C SER A 132 1.14 -0.52 11.31
N SER A 133 0.55 -1.69 11.56
CA SER A 133 -0.85 -1.85 12.02
C SER A 133 -1.03 -1.73 13.52
N PHE A 134 0.06 -1.59 14.30
CA PHE A 134 -0.01 -1.52 15.75
C PHE A 134 -0.76 -0.27 16.20
N ARG A 135 -1.84 -0.45 16.94
CA ARG A 135 -2.60 0.63 17.58
C ARG A 135 -2.99 0.16 18.98
N ASN A 136 -2.71 0.98 19.99
CA ASN A 136 -3.01 0.68 21.39
C ASN A 136 -3.90 1.79 21.95
N TRP A 137 -5.08 1.96 21.33
CA TRP A 137 -6.01 3.02 21.69
C TRP A 137 -6.50 2.88 23.13
N LYS A 138 -6.60 4.02 23.81
CA LYS A 138 -7.37 4.12 25.05
C LYS A 138 -8.82 3.77 24.77
N LEU A 139 -9.48 3.19 25.77
CA LEU A 139 -10.92 2.92 25.68
C LEU A 139 -11.68 4.23 25.42
N GLY A 140 -12.44 4.27 24.34
CA GLY A 140 -13.19 5.45 23.90
C GLY A 140 -12.56 6.16 22.71
N SER A 141 -11.23 6.08 22.56
CA SER A 141 -10.49 6.67 21.45
C SER A 141 -10.33 5.69 20.26
N PRO A 142 -10.22 6.19 19.02
CA PRO A 142 -10.37 7.59 18.65
C PRO A 142 -11.84 8.04 18.73
N ASP A 143 -12.10 9.24 19.25
CA ASP A 143 -13.44 9.84 19.35
C ASP A 143 -13.63 11.06 18.45
N ASN A 144 -12.55 11.65 17.95
CA ASN A 144 -12.54 12.75 16.99
C ASN A 144 -13.46 13.91 17.43
N MET A 145 -13.28 14.36 18.68
CA MET A 145 -14.04 15.45 19.27
C MET A 145 -14.02 16.70 18.38
N ASP A 146 -15.19 17.33 18.25
CA ASP A 146 -15.45 18.48 17.37
C ASP A 146 -15.03 18.28 15.90
N ASN A 147 -14.83 17.03 15.46
CA ASN A 147 -14.27 16.65 14.18
C ASN A 147 -12.90 17.28 13.86
N ASN A 148 -12.06 17.52 14.86
CA ASN A 148 -10.78 18.23 14.69
C ASN A 148 -9.56 17.52 15.31
N GLU A 149 -9.71 16.30 15.81
CA GLU A 149 -8.61 15.54 16.41
C GLU A 149 -7.97 14.61 15.38
N HIS A 150 -6.94 15.13 14.72
CA HIS A 150 -6.31 14.46 13.57
C HIS A 150 -4.86 14.03 13.83
N CYS A 151 -4.40 14.19 15.08
CA CYS A 151 -3.08 13.77 15.53
C CYS A 151 -3.20 12.77 16.67
N VAL A 152 -2.15 12.00 16.92
CA VAL A 152 -2.13 10.99 17.98
C VAL A 152 -1.12 11.41 19.03
N LEU A 153 -1.53 11.35 20.29
CA LEU A 153 -0.64 11.42 21.45
C LEU A 153 -0.65 10.11 22.23
N MET A 154 0.35 9.94 23.08
CA MET A 154 0.44 8.83 24.00
C MET A 154 0.27 9.37 25.42
N ASN A 155 -0.64 8.79 26.18
CA ASN A 155 -0.89 9.17 27.56
C ASN A 155 0.10 8.51 28.54
N GLU A 156 -0.03 8.83 29.83
CA GLU A 156 0.87 8.33 30.88
C GLU A 156 0.88 6.79 31.02
N ASP A 157 -0.20 6.12 30.62
CA ASP A 157 -0.33 4.66 30.63
C ASP A 157 0.24 4.00 29.35
N GLY A 158 0.76 4.78 28.41
CA GLY A 158 1.24 4.28 27.12
C GLY A 158 0.13 3.95 26.12
N LEU A 159 -1.10 4.44 26.37
CA LEU A 159 -2.25 4.28 25.47
C LEU A 159 -2.32 5.47 24.50
N MET A 160 -2.84 5.21 23.30
CA MET A 160 -3.01 6.19 22.24
C MET A 160 -4.35 6.93 22.39
N GLU A 161 -4.32 8.24 22.21
CA GLU A 161 -5.48 9.14 22.15
C GLU A 161 -5.34 10.03 20.92
N ASP A 162 -6.44 10.34 20.25
CA ASP A 162 -6.48 11.39 19.23
C ASP A 162 -6.60 12.77 19.89
N ASP A 163 -5.98 13.76 19.28
CA ASP A 163 -6.01 15.15 19.74
C ASP A 163 -5.86 16.11 18.55
N THR A 164 -6.18 17.37 18.79
CA THR A 164 -6.04 18.47 17.86
C THR A 164 -4.55 18.70 17.56
N CYS A 165 -4.19 18.66 16.28
CA CYS A 165 -2.80 18.78 15.83
C CYS A 165 -2.11 20.12 16.17
N SER A 166 -2.87 21.16 16.46
CA SER A 166 -2.32 22.49 16.81
C SER A 166 -1.98 22.63 18.29
N GLU A 167 -2.39 21.69 19.14
CA GLU A 167 -2.10 21.77 20.56
C GLU A 167 -0.62 21.46 20.83
N PRO A 168 0.10 22.32 21.57
CA PRO A 168 1.49 22.07 21.91
C PRO A 168 1.61 20.86 22.85
N GLN A 169 2.18 19.76 22.35
CA GLN A 169 2.43 18.55 23.12
C GLN A 169 3.93 18.22 23.20
N SER A 170 4.31 17.49 24.24
CA SER A 170 5.64 16.84 24.27
C SER A 170 5.68 15.72 23.24
N PHE A 171 6.84 15.47 22.63
CA PHE A 171 6.98 14.48 21.56
C PHE A 171 8.20 13.58 21.74
N VAL A 172 8.14 12.40 21.14
CA VAL A 172 9.22 11.42 21.11
C VAL A 172 9.64 11.18 19.66
N CYS A 173 10.94 11.18 19.39
CA CYS A 173 11.50 10.83 18.08
C CYS A 173 12.09 9.41 18.12
N HIS A 174 12.08 8.73 16.97
CA HIS A 174 12.80 7.48 16.78
C HIS A 174 13.79 7.60 15.62
N GLU A 175 14.90 6.86 15.70
CA GLU A 175 15.89 6.75 14.65
C GLU A 175 16.07 5.28 14.28
N VAL A 176 15.95 4.95 12.99
CA VAL A 176 16.24 3.62 12.48
C VAL A 176 17.69 3.58 12.02
N LYS A 177 18.58 3.00 12.83
CA LYS A 177 19.98 2.75 12.42
C LYS A 177 19.98 1.70 11.31
N GLN A 178 20.14 2.13 10.05
CA GLN A 178 20.34 1.21 8.95
C GLN A 178 21.65 0.45 9.17
N ARG A 179 21.55 -0.87 9.42
CA ARG A 179 22.74 -1.72 9.44
C ARG A 179 23.28 -1.80 8.02
N ARG A 180 24.36 -1.06 7.76
CA ARG A 180 25.15 -1.23 6.54
C ARG A 180 25.80 -2.62 6.59
N SER A 181 25.15 -3.59 5.99
CA SER A 181 25.73 -4.93 5.79
C SER A 181 26.65 -4.88 4.58
N VAL A 182 27.96 -5.01 4.81
CA VAL A 182 28.93 -5.20 3.71
C VAL A 182 28.88 -6.66 3.30
N LEU A 183 28.21 -6.95 2.18
CA LEU A 183 28.26 -8.26 1.52
C LEU A 183 29.51 -8.34 0.67
N GLN A 184 30.48 -9.15 1.09
CA GLN A 184 31.65 -9.45 0.27
C GLN A 184 31.36 -10.67 -0.60
N THR A 185 31.15 -10.44 -1.89
CA THR A 185 30.96 -11.50 -2.89
C THR A 185 32.18 -11.59 -3.79
N GLN A 186 32.60 -12.81 -4.14
CA GLN A 186 33.65 -13.04 -5.12
C GLN A 186 33.02 -13.47 -6.44
N MET A 187 33.21 -12.69 -7.49
CA MET A 187 32.78 -13.02 -8.84
C MET A 187 33.97 -13.59 -9.62
N ARG A 188 33.71 -14.62 -10.44
CA ARG A 188 34.67 -15.14 -11.41
C ARG A 188 34.22 -14.75 -12.80
N ILE A 189 35.14 -14.19 -13.57
CA ILE A 189 34.89 -13.73 -14.94
C ILE A 189 35.73 -14.59 -15.86
N GLN A 190 35.12 -15.10 -16.93
CA GLN A 190 35.80 -15.76 -18.04
C GLN A 190 35.57 -14.92 -19.28
N THR A 191 36.63 -14.60 -20.00
CA THR A 191 36.59 -13.79 -21.21
C THR A 191 37.76 -14.17 -22.11
N ASP A 192 37.57 -14.00 -23.41
CA ASP A 192 38.60 -14.21 -24.43
C ASP A 192 39.55 -13.01 -24.52
N VAL A 193 39.23 -11.91 -23.83
CA VAL A 193 40.03 -10.69 -23.78
C VAL A 193 41.21 -10.88 -22.82
N ASP A 194 42.39 -10.43 -23.24
CA ASP A 194 43.57 -10.43 -22.37
C ASP A 194 43.42 -9.38 -21.26
N LEU A 195 43.12 -9.87 -20.05
CA LEU A 195 42.95 -9.02 -18.87
C LEU A 195 44.29 -8.71 -18.17
N SER A 196 45.42 -9.22 -18.64
CA SER A 196 46.73 -8.90 -18.06
C SER A 196 47.17 -7.46 -18.34
N ASP A 197 46.56 -6.81 -19.34
CA ASP A 197 46.71 -5.38 -19.59
C ASP A 197 45.97 -4.55 -18.52
N ALA A 198 46.71 -3.65 -17.88
CA ALA A 198 46.19 -2.80 -16.81
C ALA A 198 45.08 -1.86 -17.29
N ALA A 199 45.21 -1.29 -18.49
CA ALA A 199 44.19 -0.38 -19.03
C ALA A 199 42.90 -1.12 -19.38
N VAL A 200 43.01 -2.33 -19.93
CA VAL A 200 41.84 -3.18 -20.25
C VAL A 200 41.13 -3.63 -18.97
N SER A 201 41.88 -4.11 -17.98
CA SER A 201 41.31 -4.60 -16.72
C SER A 201 40.69 -3.47 -15.88
N GLU A 202 41.26 -2.27 -15.88
CA GLU A 202 40.67 -1.10 -15.22
C GLU A 202 39.38 -0.64 -15.90
N GLN A 203 39.36 -0.57 -17.24
CA GLN A 203 38.15 -0.23 -18.00
C GLN A 203 37.02 -1.24 -17.74
N LEU A 204 37.34 -2.53 -17.70
CA LEU A 204 36.37 -3.57 -17.41
C LEU A 204 35.82 -3.44 -15.99
N LEU A 205 36.68 -3.19 -14.99
CA LEU A 205 36.26 -3.01 -13.61
C LEU A 205 35.28 -1.82 -13.47
N LYS A 206 35.59 -0.71 -14.15
CA LYS A 206 34.72 0.47 -14.16
C LYS A 206 33.37 0.19 -14.82
N LEU A 207 33.37 -0.46 -15.98
CA LEU A 207 32.14 -0.82 -16.70
C LEU A 207 31.25 -1.75 -15.85
N LEU A 208 31.85 -2.74 -15.18
CA LEU A 208 31.11 -3.65 -14.30
C LEU A 208 30.49 -2.92 -13.11
N GLN A 209 31.23 -1.98 -12.51
CA GLN A 209 30.71 -1.18 -11.40
C GLN A 209 29.52 -0.32 -11.85
N GLU A 210 29.62 0.35 -12.99
CA GLU A 210 28.52 1.14 -13.56
C GLU A 210 27.28 0.29 -13.85
N ARG A 211 27.45 -0.89 -14.44
CA ARG A 211 26.33 -1.81 -14.71
C ARG A 211 25.66 -2.34 -13.45
N LEU A 212 26.43 -2.67 -12.41
CA LEU A 212 25.85 -3.10 -11.14
C LEU A 212 25.07 -1.97 -10.46
N GLN A 213 25.58 -0.74 -10.54
CA GLN A 213 24.92 0.44 -10.00
C GLN A 213 23.58 0.71 -10.70
N GLU A 214 23.51 0.51 -12.02
CA GLU A 214 22.27 0.64 -12.81
C GLU A 214 21.24 -0.44 -12.44
N LYS A 215 21.70 -1.69 -12.29
CA LYS A 215 20.81 -2.84 -12.05
C LYS A 215 20.30 -2.91 -10.61
N ILE A 216 21.03 -2.35 -9.65
CA ILE A 216 20.68 -2.38 -8.22
C ILE A 216 20.80 -0.95 -7.64
N PRO A 217 19.83 -0.07 -7.94
CA PRO A 217 19.83 1.30 -7.44
C PRO A 217 19.75 1.33 -5.91
N GLY A 218 20.47 2.28 -5.29
CA GLY A 218 20.50 2.46 -3.83
C GLY A 218 21.59 1.70 -3.07
N THR A 219 22.44 0.93 -3.76
CA THR A 219 23.62 0.25 -3.18
C THR A 219 24.91 0.96 -3.63
N ASP A 220 25.91 1.14 -2.77
CA ASP A 220 27.24 1.68 -3.13
C ASP A 220 28.21 0.52 -3.44
N PHE A 221 28.36 0.15 -4.72
CA PHE A 221 29.27 -0.92 -5.11
C PHE A 221 30.71 -0.43 -5.23
N LYS A 222 31.64 -1.14 -4.57
CA LYS A 222 33.08 -0.96 -4.75
C LYS A 222 33.70 -2.27 -5.19
N LEU A 223 34.07 -2.36 -6.46
CA LEU A 223 34.75 -3.53 -7.00
C LEU A 223 36.27 -3.38 -6.88
N ARG A 224 36.94 -4.50 -6.67
CA ARG A 224 38.41 -4.60 -6.71
C ARG A 224 38.82 -5.96 -7.23
N TRP A 225 39.94 -6.02 -7.95
CA TRP A 225 40.57 -7.28 -8.31
C TRP A 225 41.09 -7.97 -7.05
N SER A 226 40.63 -9.19 -6.79
CA SER A 226 41.09 -10.00 -5.64
C SER A 226 42.41 -10.72 -5.92
N LYS A 227 42.72 -10.95 -7.19
CA LYS A 227 43.99 -11.44 -7.75
C LYS A 227 44.23 -10.73 -9.09
N ALA A 228 45.49 -10.57 -9.48
CA ALA A 228 45.82 -10.05 -10.80
C ALA A 228 45.18 -10.94 -11.87
N PRO A 229 44.60 -10.38 -12.95
CA PRO A 229 44.05 -11.19 -14.02
C PRO A 229 45.17 -11.96 -14.73
N GLU A 230 45.01 -13.28 -14.85
CA GLU A 230 46.00 -14.15 -15.47
C GLU A 230 45.42 -14.70 -16.78
N LYS A 231 46.26 -14.75 -17.82
CA LYS A 231 45.96 -15.49 -19.04
C LYS A 231 46.12 -16.98 -18.75
N LYS A 232 45.05 -17.76 -18.91
CA LYS A 232 45.17 -19.22 -18.94
C LYS A 232 45.52 -19.63 -20.36
N ASP A 233 46.72 -20.16 -20.56
CA ASP A 233 47.08 -20.77 -21.83
C ASP A 233 46.22 -22.01 -22.08
N SER A 234 45.63 -22.08 -23.28
CA SER A 234 44.86 -23.21 -23.75
C SER A 234 45.80 -24.39 -24.03
N THR A 235 45.85 -25.36 -23.12
CA THR A 235 46.26 -26.74 -23.44
C THR A 235 45.21 -27.45 -24.27
#